data_AF-W0JAK8-F1
#
_entry.id   AF-W0JAK8-F1
#
_cell.length_a   1.000
_cell.length_b   1.000
_cell.length_c   1.000
_cell.angle_alpha   90.00
_cell.angle_beta   90.00
_cell.angle_gamma   90.00
#
_symmetry.space_group_name_H-M   'P 1'
#
loop_
_entity.id
_entity.type
_entity.pdbx_description
1 polymer ?
#
loop_
_entity_poly.entity_id
_entity_poly.type
_entity_poly.pdbx_seq_one_letter_code
_entity_poly.pdbx_strand_id
1 'polypeptide(L)' 'MKKKIIIIAAAALVVLSSATYAAVKIKCTFCKGTGFQPNTPFTCQVCQGKGFR' A
#
# COMPACT_ATOMS: atom_id res chain seq x y z
N MET A 1 -32.91 13.61 -17.40
CA MET A 1 -31.92 14.34 -16.55
C MET A 1 -31.55 13.60 -15.27
N LYS A 2 -32.52 13.04 -14.52
CA LYS A 2 -32.30 12.29 -13.27
C LYS A 2 -31.31 11.12 -13.38
N LYS A 3 -31.30 10.40 -14.51
CA LYS A 3 -30.40 9.27 -14.78
C LYS A 3 -28.91 9.67 -14.83
N LYS A 4 -28.57 10.86 -15.36
CA LYS A 4 -27.20 11.38 -15.38
C LYS A 4 -26.72 11.75 -13.97
N ILE A 5 -27.60 12.32 -13.16
CA ILE A 5 -27.31 12.70 -11.76
C ILE A 5 -26.97 11.45 -10.93
N ILE A 6 -27.73 10.35 -11.09
CA ILE A 6 -27.50 9.09 -10.38
C ILE A 6 -26.14 8.47 -10.76
N ILE A 7 -25.78 8.50 -12.05
CA ILE A 7 -24.51 7.92 -12.54
C ILE A 7 -23.31 8.71 -12.01
N ILE A 8 -23.39 10.05 -11.98
CA ILE A 8 -22.32 10.90 -11.45
C ILE A 8 -22.12 10.66 -9.95
N ALA A 9 -23.21 10.54 -9.19
CA ALA A 9 -23.15 10.26 -7.75
C ALA A 9 -22.51 8.89 -7.44
N ALA A 10 -22.85 7.85 -8.21
CA ALA A 10 -22.27 6.52 -8.04
C ALA A 10 -20.75 6.50 -8.34
N ALA A 11 -20.32 7.19 -9.40
CA ALA A 11 -18.90 7.29 -9.75
C ALA A 11 -18.09 8.02 -8.66
N ALA A 12 -18.62 9.10 -8.09
CA ALA A 12 -17.99 9.83 -7.01
C ALA A 12 -17.79 8.97 -5.75
N LEU A 13 -18.77 8.13 -5.40
CA LEU A 13 -18.68 7.23 -4.24
C LEU A 13 -17.57 6.19 -4.39
N VAL A 14 -17.41 5.63 -5.59
CA VAL A 14 -16.36 4.62 -5.89
C VAL A 14 -14.97 5.25 -5.81
N VAL A 15 -14.78 6.45 -6.34
CA VAL A 15 -13.49 7.18 -6.27
C VAL A 15 -13.11 7.52 -4.82
N LEU A 16 -14.09 7.89 -3.99
CA LEU A 16 -13.83 8.19 -2.57
C LEU A 16 -13.42 6.94 -1.79
N SER A 17 -14.02 5.79 -2.12
CA SER A 17 -13.66 4.53 -1.45
C SER A 17 -12.22 4.10 -1.74
N SER A 18 -11.76 4.22 -2.99
CA SER A 18 -10.39 3.80 -3.37
C SER A 18 -9.30 4.69 -2.77
N ALA A 19 -9.58 5.97 -2.54
CA ALA A 19 -8.65 6.88 -1.86
C ALA A 19 -8.37 6.47 -0.40
N THR A 20 -9.32 5.81 0.27
CA THR A 20 -9.13 5.30 1.64
C THR A 20 -8.41 3.95 1.71
N TYR A 21 -8.27 3.24 0.58
CA TYR A 21 -7.50 1.98 0.49
C TYR A 21 -6.01 2.21 0.22
N ALA A 22 -5.47 3.38 0.52
CA ALA A 22 -4.03 3.62 0.46
C ALA A 22 -3.32 2.59 1.36
N ALA A 23 -2.57 1.68 0.73
CA ALA A 23 -1.95 0.54 1.38
C ALA A 23 -1.01 0.99 2.52
N VAL A 24 -1.33 0.56 3.74
CA VAL A 24 -0.44 0.75 4.90
C VAL A 24 0.82 -0.08 4.66
N LYS A 25 1.95 0.60 4.43
CA LYS A 25 3.25 -0.07 4.33
C LYS A 25 3.72 -0.48 5.72
N ILE A 26 3.63 -1.77 6.02
CA ILE A 26 4.07 -2.32 7.30
C ILE A 26 5.57 -2.61 7.20
N LYS A 27 6.37 -2.04 8.11
CA LYS A 27 7.82 -2.29 8.15
C LYS A 27 8.10 -3.76 8.39
N CYS A 28 9.07 -4.31 7.66
CA CYS A 28 9.61 -5.63 7.93
C CYS A 28 10.26 -5.63 9.33
N THR A 29 9.79 -6.51 10.20
CA THR A 29 10.26 -6.58 11.60
C THR A 29 11.70 -7.08 11.70
N PHE A 30 12.15 -7.90 10.74
CA PHE A 30 13.50 -8.46 10.72
C PHE A 30 14.57 -7.42 10.36
N CYS A 31 14.40 -6.72 9.22
CA CYS A 31 15.37 -5.70 8.77
C CYS A 31 15.02 -4.28 9.21
N LYS A 32 13.91 -4.08 9.93
CA LYS A 32 13.44 -2.76 10.41
C LYS A 32 13.26 -1.71 9.32
N GLY A 33 12.99 -2.14 8.08
CA GLY A 33 12.80 -1.23 6.94
C GLY A 33 14.03 -0.99 6.07
N THR A 34 15.20 -1.53 6.42
CA THR A 34 16.42 -1.28 5.64
C THR A 34 16.48 -2.06 4.33
N GLY A 35 15.82 -3.22 4.27
CA GLY A 35 15.95 -4.15 3.16
C GLY A 35 17.19 -5.04 3.22
N PHE A 36 18.06 -4.87 4.23
CA PHE A 36 19.28 -5.67 4.42
C PHE A 36 19.22 -6.47 5.72
N GLN A 37 19.96 -7.58 5.77
CA GLN A 37 20.09 -8.35 7.00
C GLN A 37 20.86 -7.53 8.04
N PRO A 38 20.54 -7.67 9.34
CA PRO A 38 21.30 -7.00 10.38
C PRO A 38 22.78 -7.37 10.33
N ASN A 39 23.66 -6.37 10.42
CA ASN A 39 25.13 -6.52 10.51
C ASN A 39 25.81 -7.20 9.31
N THR A 40 25.12 -7.33 8.17
CA THR A 40 25.73 -7.86 6.95
C THR A 40 25.26 -7.04 5.73
N PRO A 41 26.01 -7.03 4.63
CA PRO A 41 25.59 -6.36 3.40
C PRO A 41 24.56 -7.18 2.60
N PHE A 42 24.10 -8.33 3.11
CA PHE A 42 23.23 -9.21 2.35
C PHE A 42 21.78 -8.72 2.37
N THR A 43 21.10 -8.92 1.24
CA THR A 43 19.67 -8.61 1.10
C THR A 43 18.84 -9.39 2.11
N CYS A 44 17.88 -8.72 2.75
CA CYS A 44 16.96 -9.33 3.69
C CYS A 44 16.08 -10.36 2.96
N GLN A 45 16.26 -11.63 3.30
CA GLN A 45 15.51 -12.74 2.68
C GLN A 45 14.04 -12.76 3.10
N VAL A 46 13.70 -12.20 4.27
CA VAL A 46 12.33 -12.16 4.80
C VAL A 46 11.43 -11.25 3.96
N CYS A 47 11.92 -10.07 3.59
CA CYS A 47 11.17 -9.11 2.76
C CYS A 47 11.70 -9.00 1.33
N GLN A 48 12.65 -9.85 0.93
CA GLN A 48 13.30 -9.84 -0.39
C GLN A 48 13.85 -8.45 -0.77
N GLY A 49 14.47 -7.75 0.19
CA GLY A 49 15.03 -6.42 -0.05
C GLY A 49 14.04 -5.25 -0.01
N LYS A 50 12.73 -5.49 0.09
CA LYS A 50 11.72 -4.41 0.04
C LYS A 50 11.71 -3.49 1.26
N GLY A 51 12.11 -3.99 2.43
CA GLY A 51 12.00 -3.27 3.71
C GLY A 51 10.59 -3.22 4.29
N PHE A 52 9.55 -3.40 3.47
CA PHE A 52 8.14 -3.32 3.86
C PHE A 52 7.36 -4.47 3.24
N ARG A 53 6.22 -4.82 3.86
CA ARG A 53 5.22 -5.72 3.28
C ARG A 53 4.19 -4.95 2.47
#